data_AF-A0AAE3J3X6-F1
#
_entry.id   AF-A0AAE3J3X6-F1
#
_cell.length_a   1.000
_cell.length_b   1.000
_cell.length_c   1.000
_cell.angle_alpha   90.00
_cell.angle_beta   90.00
_cell.angle_gamma   90.00
#
_symmetry.space_group_name_H-M   'P 1'
#
loop_
_entity.id
_entity.type
_entity.pdbx_description
1 polymer ?
#
loop_
_entity_poly.entity_id
_entity_poly.type
_entity_poly.pdbx_seq_one_letter_code
_entity_poly.pdbx_strand_id
1 'polypeptide(L)'
;FWLPPFAGREPEPEEDTFPPISRRNLYKHPIFWARFLGYAIPLGFLLYVLYLNYLPFGYHKTFTITVGSPDDTKVSEFYLEPSKGLSERKTAEDGTTYRELNGVGKVVFKPKAVLKDALITVETNDPGISFIPPYVDINPQEISWDIDWNLTKEVPQELENTNVFYFEGEPYFDGTSRLEYASSSDMFEDGPFTVYAEWKPKDAENDFQQIVGHFNWEVLQNKNVVRFMVGRVDNAEGKFYIADYTIPDPTTFFSNKHALLAIYNPDPENGNGYIEIYVDGYFGSRINIGNSVIWKDYNGTKNLTSGKSGHGAAKYYQGSIYAIRIRKRTFLKEYQKIYLDFSEIKSSIKIPILSQTSSTFKNVKLHADQD
;
A
#
# COMPACT_ATOMS: atom_id res chain seq x y z
N PHE A 1 57.78 -46.60 -36.18
CA PHE A 1 57.97 -45.22 -36.66
C PHE A 1 58.84 -44.49 -35.66
N TRP A 2 59.90 -43.87 -36.16
CA TRP A 2 60.90 -43.08 -35.46
C TRP A 2 60.31 -42.00 -34.53
N LEU A 3 60.90 -41.84 -33.35
CA LEU A 3 60.93 -40.57 -32.62
C LEU A 3 62.38 -40.24 -32.20
N PRO A 4 62.74 -38.94 -32.13
CA PRO A 4 64.11 -38.42 -32.18
C PRO A 4 64.78 -38.34 -30.79
N PRO A 5 66.09 -38.05 -30.76
CA PRO A 5 66.87 -38.01 -29.53
C PRO A 5 66.74 -36.68 -28.78
N PHE A 6 66.86 -36.78 -27.45
CA PHE A 6 67.39 -35.82 -26.48
C PHE A 6 67.36 -34.32 -26.87
N ALA A 7 66.38 -33.59 -26.33
CA ALA A 7 66.52 -32.16 -26.02
C ALA A 7 66.95 -32.02 -24.56
N GLY A 8 67.99 -31.23 -24.33
CA GLY A 8 68.68 -31.09 -23.05
C GLY A 8 67.79 -30.61 -21.92
N ARG A 9 68.10 -31.09 -20.72
CA ARG A 9 67.61 -30.55 -19.44
C ARG A 9 67.98 -29.07 -19.37
N GLU A 10 67.00 -28.19 -19.25
CA GLU A 10 67.23 -26.84 -18.76
C GLU A 10 67.88 -26.93 -17.37
N PRO A 11 68.86 -26.07 -17.04
CA PRO A 11 69.45 -26.03 -15.71
C PRO A 11 68.34 -25.76 -14.70
N GLU A 12 68.29 -26.62 -13.67
CA GLU A 12 67.43 -26.40 -12.51
C GLU A 12 67.70 -24.97 -11.99
N PRO A 13 66.65 -24.16 -11.73
CA PRO A 13 66.84 -22.87 -11.10
C PRO A 13 67.59 -23.13 -9.80
N GLU A 14 68.77 -22.51 -9.66
CA GLU A 14 69.53 -22.53 -8.40
C GLU A 14 68.54 -22.23 -7.28
N GLU A 15 68.41 -23.19 -6.36
CA GLU A 15 67.73 -22.98 -5.09
C GLU A 15 68.45 -21.81 -4.43
N ASP A 16 67.85 -20.63 -4.57
CA ASP A 16 68.23 -19.42 -3.89
C ASP A 16 67.96 -19.70 -2.41
N THR A 17 68.97 -20.28 -1.78
CA THR A 17 68.99 -20.72 -0.38
C THR A 17 69.04 -19.46 0.47
N PHE A 18 67.90 -18.79 0.59
CA PHE A 18 67.73 -17.73 1.56
C PHE A 18 68.12 -18.32 2.93
N PRO A 19 69.11 -17.72 3.62
CA PRO A 19 69.55 -18.22 4.90
C PRO A 19 68.35 -18.30 5.85
N PRO A 20 68.26 -19.33 6.71
CA PRO A 20 67.13 -19.51 7.62
C PRO A 20 66.99 -18.26 8.47
N ILE A 21 65.99 -17.43 8.16
CA ILE A 21 65.70 -16.23 8.91
C ILE A 21 65.33 -16.69 10.31
N SER A 22 66.22 -16.43 11.27
CA SER A 22 65.99 -16.67 12.68
C SER A 22 64.63 -16.09 13.08
N ARG A 23 63.69 -16.97 13.44
CA ARG A 23 62.31 -16.60 13.82
C ARG A 23 62.26 -15.56 14.95
N ARG A 24 63.36 -15.30 15.67
CA ARG A 24 63.43 -14.35 16.78
C ARG A 24 63.49 -12.87 16.39
N ASN A 25 63.61 -12.49 15.12
CA ASN A 25 63.71 -11.08 14.71
C ASN A 25 62.75 -10.62 13.59
N LEU A 26 61.79 -11.45 13.16
CA LEU A 26 60.88 -11.13 12.04
C LEU A 26 60.10 -9.81 12.25
N TYR A 27 59.72 -9.52 13.51
CA TYR A 27 58.94 -8.35 13.91
C TYR A 27 59.73 -7.03 13.89
N LYS A 28 61.06 -7.07 13.71
CA LYS A 28 61.91 -5.87 13.61
C LYS A 28 62.10 -5.38 12.18
N HIS A 29 61.67 -6.15 11.17
CA HIS A 29 61.82 -5.75 9.78
C HIS A 29 60.64 -4.89 9.31
N PRO A 30 60.88 -3.67 8.80
CA PRO A 30 59.81 -2.80 8.29
C PRO A 30 59.05 -3.43 7.11
N ILE A 31 59.71 -4.28 6.32
CA ILE A 31 59.09 -5.02 5.20
C ILE A 31 58.03 -6.00 5.70
N PHE A 32 58.21 -6.61 6.87
CA PHE A 32 57.22 -7.52 7.46
C PHE A 32 55.94 -6.75 7.82
N TRP A 33 56.06 -5.60 8.50
CA TRP A 33 54.91 -4.77 8.86
C TRP A 33 54.18 -4.19 7.65
N ALA A 34 54.92 -3.77 6.62
CA ALA A 34 54.32 -3.29 5.37
C ALA A 34 53.49 -4.38 4.68
N ARG A 35 54.02 -5.61 4.59
CA ARG A 35 53.28 -6.76 4.05
C ARG A 35 52.08 -7.13 4.92
N PHE A 36 52.26 -7.19 6.24
CA PHE A 36 51.19 -7.48 7.19
C PHE A 36 50.04 -6.47 7.07
N LEU A 37 50.33 -5.17 7.10
CA LEU A 37 49.33 -4.12 6.94
C LEU A 37 48.66 -4.14 5.56
N GLY A 38 49.42 -4.44 4.51
CA GLY A 38 48.90 -4.61 3.15
C GLY A 38 47.81 -5.67 3.04
N TYR A 39 47.84 -6.72 3.87
CA TYR A 39 46.79 -7.74 3.95
C TYR A 39 45.76 -7.46 5.04
N ALA A 40 46.18 -6.93 6.19
CA ALA A 40 45.31 -6.69 7.35
C ALA A 40 44.29 -5.57 7.08
N ILE A 41 44.65 -4.51 6.34
CA ILE A 41 43.74 -3.40 6.03
C ILE A 41 42.59 -3.85 5.12
N PRO A 42 42.83 -4.50 3.96
CA PRO A 42 41.74 -5.02 3.14
C PRO A 42 40.90 -6.07 3.86
N LEU A 43 41.51 -6.94 4.67
CA LEU A 43 40.77 -7.93 5.45
C LEU A 43 39.92 -7.27 6.54
N GLY A 44 40.45 -6.25 7.22
CA GLY A 44 39.70 -5.45 8.20
C GLY A 44 38.55 -4.67 7.56
N PHE A 45 38.76 -4.11 6.37
CA PHE A 45 37.71 -3.44 5.60
C PHE A 45 36.64 -4.44 5.11
N LEU A 46 37.05 -5.61 4.62
CA LEU A 46 36.13 -6.67 4.22
C LEU A 46 35.32 -7.17 5.42
N LEU A 47 35.97 -7.44 6.56
CA LEU A 47 35.30 -7.79 7.79
C LEU A 47 34.39 -6.68 8.29
N TYR A 48 34.75 -5.40 8.11
CA TYR A 48 33.89 -4.26 8.42
C TYR A 48 32.67 -4.18 7.52
N VAL A 49 32.82 -4.40 6.20
CA VAL A 49 31.71 -4.46 5.25
C VAL A 49 30.82 -5.66 5.54
N LEU A 50 31.39 -6.84 5.79
CA LEU A 50 30.63 -8.03 6.21
C LEU A 50 29.99 -7.83 7.59
N TYR A 51 30.65 -7.14 8.51
CA TYR A 51 30.09 -6.78 9.81
C TYR A 51 28.84 -5.89 9.66
N LEU A 52 28.87 -4.95 8.72
CA LEU A 52 27.74 -4.06 8.44
C LEU A 52 26.64 -4.68 7.58
N ASN A 53 26.95 -5.68 6.74
CA ASN A 53 26.00 -6.24 5.77
C ASN A 53 25.53 -7.68 6.07
N TYR A 54 26.27 -8.44 6.88
CA TYR A 54 26.13 -9.91 6.97
C TYR A 54 26.21 -10.48 8.39
N LEU A 55 26.37 -9.67 9.43
CA LEU A 55 26.29 -10.24 10.78
C LEU A 55 24.86 -10.66 11.11
N PRO A 56 24.65 -11.92 11.56
CA PRO A 56 23.35 -12.51 11.93
C PRO A 56 22.89 -12.01 13.30
N PHE A 57 23.14 -10.74 13.61
CA PHE A 57 22.57 -10.12 14.80
C PHE A 57 21.23 -9.58 14.36
N GLY A 58 20.19 -10.34 14.63
CA GLY A 58 18.82 -9.97 14.32
C GLY A 58 18.54 -8.50 14.66
N TYR A 59 17.79 -7.83 13.78
CA TYR A 59 17.42 -6.44 13.98
C TYR A 59 16.24 -6.38 14.96
N HIS A 60 16.53 -6.26 16.25
CA HIS A 60 15.52 -6.07 17.29
C HIS A 60 15.54 -4.63 17.78
N LYS A 61 14.67 -3.77 17.23
CA LYS A 61 14.63 -2.35 17.62
C LYS A 61 13.20 -1.89 17.91
N THR A 62 13.06 -1.19 19.03
CA THR A 62 11.80 -0.54 19.40
C THR A 62 11.92 0.96 19.23
N PHE A 63 10.92 1.53 18.57
CA PHE A 63 10.73 2.96 18.37
C PHE A 63 9.47 3.39 19.10
N THR A 64 9.47 4.63 19.58
CA THR A 64 8.30 5.21 20.24
C THR A 64 8.22 6.67 19.87
N ILE A 65 7.03 7.12 19.50
CA ILE A 65 6.73 8.54 19.35
C ILE A 65 5.92 8.94 20.57
N THR A 66 6.46 9.87 21.36
CA THR A 66 5.70 10.62 22.35
C THR A 66 5.00 11.76 21.62
N VAL A 67 3.72 11.57 21.32
CA VAL A 67 2.92 12.50 20.53
C VAL A 67 2.75 13.81 21.31
N GLY A 68 2.85 14.94 20.62
CA GLY A 68 2.84 16.27 21.23
C GLY A 68 4.22 16.76 21.70
N SER A 69 5.26 15.90 21.67
CA SER A 69 6.63 16.31 22.00
C SER A 69 7.24 17.23 20.92
N PRO A 70 8.29 18.01 21.22
CA PRO A 70 8.95 18.89 20.25
C PRO A 70 9.49 18.21 18.98
N ASP A 71 9.78 16.91 19.06
CA ASP A 71 10.39 16.12 17.99
C ASP A 71 9.41 15.14 17.32
N ASP A 72 8.13 15.11 17.72
CA ASP A 72 7.15 14.13 17.24
C ASP A 72 6.93 14.13 15.71
N THR A 73 7.06 15.29 15.08
CA THR A 73 6.97 15.49 13.63
C THR A 73 8.32 15.70 12.95
N LYS A 74 9.43 15.63 13.71
CA LYS A 74 10.77 15.81 13.16
C LYS A 74 11.18 14.54 12.41
N VAL A 75 11.61 14.71 11.15
CA VAL A 75 12.01 13.60 10.29
C VAL A 75 13.13 12.80 10.97
N SER A 76 12.82 11.55 11.31
CA SER A 76 13.69 10.58 11.96
C SER A 76 13.42 9.17 11.39
N GLU A 77 13.91 8.11 12.06
CA GLU A 77 13.55 6.73 11.66
C GLU A 77 12.08 6.40 11.91
N PHE A 78 11.43 7.06 12.88
CA PHE A 78 10.03 6.84 13.20
C PHE A 78 9.42 8.16 13.68
N TYR A 79 8.51 8.73 12.88
CA TYR A 79 7.95 10.06 13.13
C TYR A 79 6.51 10.19 12.62
N LEU A 80 5.82 11.22 13.08
CA LEU A 80 4.45 11.54 12.68
C LEU A 80 4.48 12.53 11.49
N GLU A 81 3.85 12.19 10.38
CA GLU A 81 3.73 13.09 9.23
C GLU A 81 2.67 14.16 9.54
N PRO A 82 3.01 15.47 9.43
CA PRO A 82 2.02 16.53 9.59
C PRO A 82 0.83 16.34 8.65
N SER A 83 -0.38 16.50 9.16
CA SER A 83 -1.62 16.35 8.38
C SER A 83 -2.71 17.25 8.94
N LYS A 84 -3.72 17.56 8.12
CA LYS A 84 -4.86 18.39 8.54
C LYS A 84 -5.67 17.77 9.68
N GLY A 85 -5.66 16.44 9.79
CA GLY A 85 -6.37 15.71 10.84
C GLY A 85 -5.65 15.73 12.19
N LEU A 86 -4.42 16.22 12.25
CA LEU A 86 -3.61 16.23 13.46
C LEU A 86 -3.54 17.64 14.03
N SER A 87 -3.98 17.84 15.28
CA SER A 87 -3.97 19.14 15.92
C SER A 87 -2.56 19.67 16.20
N GLU A 88 -2.49 20.94 16.59
CA GLU A 88 -1.32 21.48 17.28
C GLU A 88 -1.02 20.72 18.58
N ARG A 89 0.21 20.87 19.08
CA ARG A 89 0.66 20.25 20.33
C ARG A 89 -0.17 20.76 21.50
N LYS A 90 -0.58 19.85 22.38
CA LYS A 90 -1.29 20.16 23.62
C LYS A 90 -0.58 19.49 24.80
N THR A 91 -0.82 20.05 25.99
CA THR A 91 -0.32 19.53 27.27
C THR A 91 -1.49 19.43 28.22
N ALA A 92 -1.70 18.26 28.81
CA ALA A 92 -2.72 18.05 29.83
C ALA A 92 -2.27 18.64 31.19
N GLU A 93 -3.18 18.73 32.15
CA GLU A 93 -2.89 19.29 33.49
C GLU A 93 -1.79 18.51 34.24
N ASP A 94 -1.65 17.22 33.95
CA ASP A 94 -0.61 16.34 34.51
C ASP A 94 0.75 16.47 33.81
N GLY A 95 0.86 17.35 32.80
CA GLY A 95 2.06 17.54 32.00
C GLY A 95 2.20 16.59 30.81
N THR A 96 1.29 15.63 30.62
CA THR A 96 1.32 14.71 29.47
C THR A 96 1.10 15.48 28.18
N THR A 97 2.04 15.38 27.25
CA THR A 97 1.89 15.96 25.91
C THR A 97 1.03 15.05 25.04
N TYR A 98 0.25 15.65 24.15
CA TYR A 98 -0.58 14.93 23.20
C TYR A 98 -0.89 15.79 21.97
N ARG A 99 -1.53 15.17 20.98
CA ARG A 99 -2.28 15.85 19.93
C ARG A 99 -3.66 15.22 19.85
N GLU A 100 -4.61 15.95 19.27
CA GLU A 100 -5.88 15.37 18.85
C GLU A 100 -5.74 14.88 17.41
N LEU A 101 -6.22 13.67 17.15
CA LEU A 101 -6.40 13.15 15.80
C LEU A 101 -7.89 13.14 15.46
N ASN A 102 -8.25 13.77 14.35
CA ASN A 102 -9.59 13.79 13.78
C ASN A 102 -9.51 13.41 12.30
N GLY A 103 -9.92 12.19 11.97
CA GLY A 103 -9.76 11.60 10.65
C GLY A 103 -8.44 10.84 10.51
N VAL A 104 -7.78 10.99 9.36
CA VAL A 104 -6.60 10.19 8.99
C VAL A 104 -5.30 10.97 9.19
N GLY A 105 -4.35 10.36 9.89
CA GLY A 105 -2.96 10.78 9.97
C GLY A 105 -2.04 9.67 9.43
N LYS A 106 -0.73 9.92 9.44
CA LYS A 106 0.26 8.93 8.99
C LYS A 106 1.46 8.90 9.92
N VAL A 107 1.83 7.71 10.37
CA VAL A 107 3.12 7.47 11.01
C VAL A 107 4.07 6.94 9.95
N VAL A 108 5.28 7.47 9.90
CA VAL A 108 6.28 7.11 8.90
C VAL A 108 7.41 6.36 9.59
N PHE A 109 7.71 5.17 9.08
CA PHE A 109 8.87 4.38 9.48
C PHE A 109 9.87 4.33 8.34
N LYS A 110 11.05 4.91 8.56
CA LYS A 110 12.15 5.00 7.60
C LYS A 110 13.43 4.43 8.24
N PRO A 111 13.63 3.10 8.23
CA PRO A 111 14.78 2.50 8.87
C PRO A 111 16.07 2.95 8.19
N LYS A 112 17.16 3.11 8.96
CA LYS A 112 18.51 3.35 8.40
C LYS A 112 19.18 2.07 7.91
N ALA A 113 18.71 0.93 8.38
CA ALA A 113 19.15 -0.39 7.93
C ALA A 113 18.20 -0.91 6.85
N VAL A 114 18.72 -1.76 5.96
CA VAL A 114 17.89 -2.53 5.04
C VAL A 114 17.22 -3.64 5.83
N LEU A 115 15.91 -3.55 6.01
CA LEU A 115 15.11 -4.59 6.62
C LEU A 115 14.59 -5.49 5.52
N LYS A 116 14.95 -6.77 5.56
CA LYS A 116 14.47 -7.80 4.64
C LYS A 116 13.90 -8.94 5.47
N ASP A 117 12.70 -9.40 5.13
CA ASP A 117 11.99 -10.47 5.85
C ASP A 117 11.77 -10.12 7.34
N ALA A 118 11.67 -8.81 7.65
CA ALA A 118 11.45 -8.32 9.02
C ALA A 118 9.95 -8.28 9.35
N LEU A 119 9.60 -8.72 10.55
CA LEU A 119 8.29 -8.55 11.13
C LEU A 119 8.21 -7.21 11.87
N ILE A 120 7.37 -6.30 11.38
CA ILE A 120 7.13 -5.03 12.05
C ILE A 120 5.78 -5.05 12.72
N THR A 121 5.79 -4.82 14.03
CA THR A 121 4.59 -4.67 14.83
C THR A 121 4.40 -3.21 15.19
N VAL A 122 3.22 -2.67 14.90
CA VAL A 122 2.86 -1.29 15.25
C VAL A 122 1.65 -1.33 16.17
N GLU A 123 1.73 -0.67 17.32
CA GLU A 123 0.69 -0.69 18.34
C GLU A 123 0.49 0.69 19.00
N THR A 124 -0.74 0.94 19.46
CA THR A 124 -1.11 2.07 20.31
C THR A 124 -2.08 1.58 21.37
N ASN A 125 -2.04 2.19 22.55
CA ASN A 125 -2.99 1.95 23.62
C ASN A 125 -3.99 3.11 23.77
N ASP A 126 -3.94 4.10 22.87
CA ASP A 126 -4.80 5.28 22.95
C ASP A 126 -6.22 4.95 22.47
N PRO A 127 -7.25 5.11 23.33
CA PRO A 127 -8.64 4.87 22.92
C PRO A 127 -9.05 5.75 21.75
N GLY A 128 -9.76 5.17 20.79
CA GLY A 128 -10.22 5.88 19.59
C GLY A 128 -9.16 6.05 18.50
N ILE A 129 -7.93 5.60 18.73
CA ILE A 129 -6.89 5.52 17.69
C ILE A 129 -6.80 4.09 17.16
N SER A 130 -6.85 3.94 15.84
CA SER A 130 -6.68 2.67 15.15
C SER A 130 -5.71 2.80 13.98
N PHE A 131 -5.18 1.68 13.52
CA PHE A 131 -4.35 1.59 12.34
C PHE A 131 -5.15 1.00 11.19
N ILE A 132 -4.87 1.50 10.00
CA ILE A 132 -5.31 0.90 8.75
C ILE A 132 -4.09 0.21 8.14
N PRO A 133 -4.16 -1.09 7.78
CA PRO A 133 -3.07 -1.74 7.08
C PRO A 133 -2.73 -0.97 5.80
N PRO A 134 -1.45 -0.59 5.57
CA PRO A 134 -1.05 0.12 4.36
C PRO A 134 -1.22 -0.73 3.10
N TYR A 135 -1.25 -2.05 3.28
CA TYR A 135 -1.49 -3.04 2.26
C TYR A 135 -2.44 -4.12 2.81
N VAL A 136 -3.37 -4.58 1.96
CA VAL A 136 -4.26 -5.71 2.23
C VAL A 136 -4.14 -6.67 1.06
N ASP A 137 -3.74 -7.91 1.35
CA ASP A 137 -3.84 -8.99 0.37
C ASP A 137 -5.29 -9.45 0.31
N ILE A 138 -5.91 -9.29 -0.87
CA ILE A 138 -7.30 -9.65 -1.10
C ILE A 138 -7.29 -10.79 -2.10
N ASN A 139 -7.62 -12.00 -1.62
CA ASN A 139 -7.99 -13.09 -2.51
C ASN A 139 -9.51 -13.06 -2.73
N PRO A 140 -10.00 -12.50 -3.86
CA PRO A 140 -11.45 -12.40 -4.09
C PRO A 140 -12.13 -13.77 -4.19
N GLN A 141 -11.40 -14.85 -4.47
CA GLN A 141 -11.96 -16.21 -4.58
C GLN A 141 -12.29 -16.83 -3.22
N GLU A 142 -11.68 -16.34 -2.14
CA GLU A 142 -11.94 -16.80 -0.77
C GLU A 142 -13.10 -16.04 -0.10
N ILE A 143 -13.66 -15.05 -0.79
CA ILE A 143 -14.70 -14.17 -0.27
C ILE A 143 -16.04 -14.58 -0.86
N SER A 144 -17.05 -14.74 0.00
CA SER A 144 -18.43 -14.87 -0.45
C SER A 144 -18.98 -13.51 -0.87
N TRP A 145 -19.25 -13.37 -2.17
CA TRP A 145 -19.85 -12.18 -2.77
C TRP A 145 -21.35 -12.37 -2.95
N ASP A 146 -22.11 -11.29 -2.80
CA ASP A 146 -23.56 -11.29 -3.08
C ASP A 146 -23.81 -11.14 -4.60
N ILE A 147 -22.90 -10.47 -5.30
CA ILE A 147 -22.85 -10.35 -6.76
C ILE A 147 -21.41 -10.67 -7.19
N ASP A 148 -21.24 -11.58 -8.14
CA ASP A 148 -19.94 -11.98 -8.69
C ASP A 148 -20.01 -12.06 -10.22
N TRP A 149 -19.64 -10.97 -10.88
CA TRP A 149 -19.57 -10.88 -12.32
C TRP A 149 -18.14 -11.10 -12.78
N ASN A 150 -17.90 -12.22 -13.45
CA ASN A 150 -16.66 -12.50 -14.15
C ASN A 150 -16.86 -12.30 -15.66
N LEU A 151 -16.44 -11.13 -16.14
CA LEU A 151 -16.65 -10.72 -17.53
C LEU A 151 -15.65 -11.34 -18.51
N THR A 152 -14.65 -12.09 -18.03
CA THR A 152 -13.62 -12.74 -18.90
C THR A 152 -14.14 -13.91 -19.72
N LYS A 153 -15.30 -14.47 -19.35
CA LYS A 153 -15.89 -15.63 -20.04
C LYS A 153 -16.96 -15.18 -21.03
N GLU A 154 -17.96 -14.49 -20.49
CA GLU A 154 -19.11 -13.95 -21.20
C GLU A 154 -19.73 -12.85 -20.33
N VAL A 155 -20.63 -12.05 -20.91
CA VAL A 155 -21.42 -11.10 -20.14
C VAL A 155 -22.51 -11.89 -19.38
N PRO A 156 -22.58 -11.79 -18.03
CA PRO A 156 -23.65 -12.42 -17.24
C PRO A 156 -25.05 -12.07 -17.78
N GLN A 157 -25.97 -13.03 -17.75
CA GLN A 157 -27.29 -12.90 -18.37
C GLN A 157 -28.17 -11.81 -17.74
N GLU A 158 -27.91 -11.47 -16.48
CA GLU A 158 -28.59 -10.41 -15.75
C GLU A 158 -28.14 -8.99 -16.15
N LEU A 159 -27.08 -8.85 -16.95
CA LEU A 159 -26.59 -7.56 -17.42
C LEU A 159 -27.16 -7.23 -18.81
N GLU A 160 -27.81 -6.06 -18.90
CA GLU A 160 -28.34 -5.49 -20.13
C GLU A 160 -27.34 -4.51 -20.79
N ASN A 161 -27.64 -4.14 -22.05
CA ASN A 161 -26.87 -3.24 -22.93
C ASN A 161 -25.50 -3.82 -23.38
N THR A 162 -25.45 -4.47 -24.54
CA THR A 162 -24.42 -5.48 -24.85
C THR A 162 -23.44 -5.12 -25.96
N ASN A 163 -22.79 -3.94 -25.89
CA ASN A 163 -21.73 -3.62 -26.85
C ASN A 163 -20.31 -3.87 -26.31
N VAL A 164 -20.16 -4.59 -25.20
CA VAL A 164 -18.82 -5.00 -24.72
C VAL A 164 -18.18 -5.92 -25.76
N PHE A 165 -17.01 -5.53 -26.24
CA PHE A 165 -16.26 -6.27 -27.24
C PHE A 165 -15.33 -7.27 -26.56
N TYR A 166 -15.04 -8.38 -27.22
CA TYR A 166 -14.06 -9.35 -26.73
C TYR A 166 -12.88 -9.42 -27.68
N PHE A 167 -11.70 -9.04 -27.20
CA PHE A 167 -10.44 -9.16 -27.94
C PHE A 167 -9.53 -10.10 -27.17
N GLU A 168 -9.16 -11.23 -27.78
CA GLU A 168 -8.27 -12.23 -27.17
C GLU A 168 -8.76 -12.74 -25.79
N GLY A 169 -10.09 -12.77 -25.59
CA GLY A 169 -10.71 -13.16 -24.32
C GLY A 169 -10.79 -12.04 -23.28
N GLU A 170 -10.39 -10.82 -23.60
CA GLU A 170 -10.54 -9.65 -22.72
C GLU A 170 -11.82 -8.86 -23.05
N PRO A 171 -12.69 -8.60 -22.05
CA PRO A 171 -13.87 -7.74 -22.20
C PRO A 171 -13.44 -6.27 -22.30
N TYR A 172 -13.63 -5.65 -23.45
CA TYR A 172 -13.19 -4.30 -23.77
C TYR A 172 -14.37 -3.34 -23.95
N PHE A 173 -14.29 -2.22 -23.24
CA PHE A 173 -15.15 -1.06 -23.34
C PHE A 173 -14.46 -0.03 -24.24
N ASP A 174 -15.17 0.40 -25.27
CA ASP A 174 -14.65 1.21 -26.38
C ASP A 174 -14.80 2.73 -26.19
N GLY A 175 -15.27 3.18 -25.03
CA GLY A 175 -15.68 4.58 -24.82
C GLY A 175 -17.12 4.87 -25.28
N THR A 176 -17.92 3.85 -25.61
CA THR A 176 -19.38 3.98 -25.83
C THR A 176 -20.19 2.83 -25.20
N SER A 177 -19.52 1.73 -24.90
CA SER A 177 -20.09 0.53 -24.26
C SER A 177 -20.40 0.77 -22.79
N ARG A 178 -21.47 0.14 -22.30
CA ARG A 178 -21.85 0.12 -20.88
C ARG A 178 -22.57 -1.18 -20.58
N LEU A 179 -22.46 -1.69 -19.35
CA LEU A 179 -23.30 -2.76 -18.83
C LEU A 179 -24.23 -2.19 -17.77
N GLU A 180 -25.42 -2.76 -17.64
CA GLU A 180 -26.44 -2.31 -16.70
C GLU A 180 -27.11 -3.50 -16.01
N TYR A 181 -27.18 -3.50 -14.67
CA TYR A 181 -27.91 -4.52 -13.93
C TYR A 181 -29.36 -4.10 -13.73
N ALA A 182 -30.24 -4.60 -14.58
CA ALA A 182 -31.64 -4.21 -14.56
C ALA A 182 -32.31 -4.51 -13.21
N SER A 183 -33.23 -3.63 -12.80
CA SER A 183 -34.00 -3.75 -11.56
C SER A 183 -33.15 -3.66 -10.28
N SER A 184 -32.02 -2.96 -10.34
CA SER A 184 -31.12 -2.82 -9.19
C SER A 184 -31.19 -1.46 -8.50
N SER A 185 -32.21 -0.65 -8.80
CA SER A 185 -32.25 0.79 -8.49
C SER A 185 -32.15 1.13 -7.00
N ASP A 186 -32.69 0.28 -6.14
CA ASP A 186 -32.73 0.56 -4.70
C ASP A 186 -31.79 -0.39 -3.94
N MET A 187 -31.10 -1.29 -4.65
CA MET A 187 -30.32 -2.37 -4.04
C MET A 187 -29.04 -1.91 -3.34
N PHE A 188 -28.54 -0.72 -3.69
CA PHE A 188 -27.23 -0.21 -3.25
C PHE A 188 -27.33 1.15 -2.54
N GLU A 189 -28.50 1.43 -1.96
CA GLU A 189 -28.78 2.65 -1.19
C GLU A 189 -28.98 2.37 0.31
N ASP A 190 -28.86 1.10 0.72
CA ASP A 190 -29.06 0.70 2.11
C ASP A 190 -27.91 -0.14 2.66
N GLY A 191 -27.54 0.16 3.91
CA GLY A 191 -26.54 -0.56 4.67
C GLY A 191 -25.11 -0.44 4.13
N PRO A 192 -24.17 -1.15 4.77
CA PRO A 192 -22.79 -1.22 4.32
C PRO A 192 -22.67 -2.01 3.03
N PHE A 193 -21.70 -1.63 2.20
CA PHE A 193 -21.30 -2.45 1.05
C PHE A 193 -19.81 -2.34 0.75
N THR A 194 -19.31 -3.38 0.08
CA THR A 194 -17.96 -3.45 -0.47
C THR A 194 -18.06 -3.75 -1.96
N VAL A 195 -17.35 -2.99 -2.77
CA VAL A 195 -17.22 -3.19 -4.21
C VAL A 195 -15.78 -3.60 -4.50
N TYR A 196 -15.64 -4.69 -5.24
CA TYR A 196 -14.37 -5.13 -5.80
C TYR A 196 -14.44 -5.06 -7.32
N ALA A 197 -13.39 -4.56 -7.95
CA ALA A 197 -13.29 -4.52 -9.40
C ALA A 197 -11.88 -4.89 -9.87
N GLU A 198 -11.81 -5.62 -10.97
CA GLU A 198 -10.57 -5.85 -11.72
C GLU A 198 -10.68 -5.14 -13.07
N TRP A 199 -9.76 -4.25 -13.40
CA TRP A 199 -9.82 -3.49 -14.66
C TRP A 199 -8.41 -3.14 -15.18
N LYS A 200 -8.32 -2.79 -16.45
CA LYS A 200 -7.12 -2.29 -17.13
C LYS A 200 -7.51 -1.06 -17.94
N PRO A 201 -7.23 0.15 -17.43
CA PRO A 201 -7.58 1.37 -18.13
C PRO A 201 -6.68 1.58 -19.34
N LYS A 202 -7.24 2.14 -20.41
CA LYS A 202 -6.49 2.51 -21.61
C LYS A 202 -6.33 4.03 -21.75
N ASP A 203 -7.36 4.77 -21.37
CA ASP A 203 -7.40 6.22 -21.54
C ASP A 203 -6.75 6.95 -20.35
N ALA A 204 -5.64 7.64 -20.63
CA ALA A 204 -4.90 8.46 -19.68
C ALA A 204 -5.27 9.96 -19.76
N GLU A 205 -6.48 10.29 -20.20
CA GLU A 205 -7.04 11.65 -20.17
C GLU A 205 -7.40 12.13 -18.75
N ASN A 206 -7.62 13.43 -18.60
CA ASN A 206 -7.92 14.07 -17.32
C ASN A 206 -9.39 13.92 -16.89
N ASP A 207 -10.26 13.51 -17.79
CA ASP A 207 -11.68 13.33 -17.51
C ASP A 207 -11.91 12.02 -16.75
N PHE A 208 -12.89 12.04 -15.85
CA PHE A 208 -13.27 10.85 -15.11
C PHE A 208 -14.07 9.89 -15.99
N GLN A 209 -13.65 8.62 -15.96
CA GLN A 209 -14.34 7.49 -16.56
C GLN A 209 -14.90 6.58 -15.46
N GLN A 210 -16.14 6.12 -15.60
CA GLN A 210 -16.74 5.23 -14.61
C GLN A 210 -16.34 3.77 -14.84
N ILE A 211 -15.76 3.13 -13.82
CA ILE A 211 -15.51 1.69 -13.80
C ILE A 211 -16.82 0.96 -13.45
N VAL A 212 -17.38 1.29 -12.28
CA VAL A 212 -18.66 0.77 -11.79
C VAL A 212 -19.31 1.81 -10.89
N GLY A 213 -20.63 1.94 -10.93
CA GLY A 213 -21.30 2.88 -10.04
C GLY A 213 -22.82 2.80 -10.10
N HIS A 214 -23.42 3.29 -9.04
CA HIS A 214 -24.84 3.54 -8.89
C HIS A 214 -25.11 5.06 -8.90
N PHE A 215 -26.37 5.48 -8.87
CA PHE A 215 -26.72 6.91 -8.86
C PHE A 215 -26.20 7.68 -7.63
N ASN A 216 -25.95 7.01 -6.51
CA ASN A 216 -25.52 7.67 -5.28
C ASN A 216 -24.07 7.36 -4.91
N TRP A 217 -23.37 6.52 -5.68
CA TRP A 217 -21.97 6.23 -5.44
C TRP A 217 -21.29 5.74 -6.71
N GLU A 218 -20.02 6.07 -6.89
CA GLU A 218 -19.29 5.70 -8.10
C GLU A 218 -17.84 5.39 -7.80
N VAL A 219 -17.31 4.42 -8.54
CA VAL A 219 -15.89 4.24 -8.72
C VAL A 219 -15.51 4.81 -10.09
N LEU A 220 -14.72 5.87 -10.06
CA LEU A 220 -14.22 6.58 -11.24
C LEU A 220 -12.69 6.53 -11.31
N GLN A 221 -12.15 6.73 -12.50
CA GLN A 221 -10.72 6.87 -12.70
C GLN A 221 -10.43 7.97 -13.73
N ASN A 222 -9.37 8.74 -13.52
CA ASN A 222 -8.75 9.60 -14.53
C ASN A 222 -7.24 9.37 -14.54
N LYS A 223 -6.47 10.17 -15.28
CA LYS A 223 -5.01 10.05 -15.36
C LYS A 223 -4.27 9.95 -14.01
N ASN A 224 -4.76 10.65 -12.99
CA ASN A 224 -4.00 10.89 -11.76
C ASN A 224 -4.58 10.17 -10.54
N VAL A 225 -5.87 9.84 -10.56
CA VAL A 225 -6.55 9.26 -9.40
C VAL A 225 -7.54 8.17 -9.80
N VAL A 226 -7.68 7.19 -8.91
CA VAL A 226 -8.87 6.34 -8.81
C VAL A 226 -9.69 6.86 -7.64
N ARG A 227 -10.98 7.04 -7.83
CA ARG A 227 -11.88 7.74 -6.91
C ARG A 227 -13.06 6.87 -6.58
N PHE A 228 -13.32 6.69 -5.29
CA PHE A 228 -14.60 6.23 -4.79
C PHE A 228 -15.36 7.42 -4.22
N MET A 229 -16.55 7.71 -4.76
CA MET A 229 -17.41 8.76 -4.25
C MET A 229 -18.74 8.21 -3.76
N VAL A 230 -19.28 8.83 -2.73
CA VAL A 230 -20.64 8.61 -2.23
C VAL A 230 -21.31 9.98 -2.10
N GLY A 231 -22.42 10.16 -2.79
CA GLY A 231 -23.13 11.42 -2.94
C GLY A 231 -24.55 11.38 -2.37
N ARG A 232 -25.20 12.55 -2.41
CA ARG A 232 -26.62 12.71 -2.06
C ARG A 232 -26.92 12.14 -0.69
N VAL A 233 -26.02 12.42 0.24
CA VAL A 233 -26.10 11.90 1.59
C VAL A 233 -27.10 12.73 2.40
N ASP A 234 -27.94 12.04 3.17
CA ASP A 234 -28.98 12.57 4.05
C ASP A 234 -30.17 13.24 3.32
N ASN A 235 -29.98 13.77 2.11
CA ASN A 235 -31.05 14.28 1.24
C ASN A 235 -30.61 14.43 -0.23
N ALA A 236 -31.55 14.79 -1.09
CA ALA A 236 -31.38 15.07 -2.52
C ALA A 236 -30.28 16.11 -2.87
N GLU A 237 -30.06 17.09 -2.00
CA GLU A 237 -29.01 18.12 -2.16
C GLU A 237 -27.75 17.78 -1.35
N GLY A 238 -27.74 16.59 -0.75
CA GLY A 238 -26.71 16.08 0.13
C GLY A 238 -25.31 16.19 -0.47
N LYS A 239 -24.34 16.41 0.42
CA LYS A 239 -22.94 16.50 0.07
C LYS A 239 -22.41 15.20 -0.54
N PHE A 240 -21.29 15.32 -1.24
CA PHE A 240 -20.50 14.21 -1.73
C PHE A 240 -19.27 14.02 -0.84
N TYR A 241 -18.97 12.77 -0.54
CA TYR A 241 -17.73 12.32 0.07
C TYR A 241 -16.89 11.62 -0.98
N ILE A 242 -15.58 11.84 -0.93
CA ILE A 242 -14.64 11.44 -1.98
C ILE A 242 -13.40 10.83 -1.34
N ALA A 243 -13.21 9.51 -1.53
CA ALA A 243 -11.99 8.81 -1.20
C ALA A 243 -11.17 8.60 -2.49
N ASP A 244 -9.99 9.19 -2.54
CA ASP A 244 -9.07 9.08 -3.67
C ASP A 244 -7.89 8.14 -3.36
N TYR A 245 -7.47 7.41 -4.38
CA TYR A 245 -6.16 6.77 -4.50
C TYR A 245 -5.36 7.52 -5.56
N THR A 246 -4.18 8.04 -5.20
CA THR A 246 -3.30 8.73 -6.14
C THR A 246 -2.47 7.71 -6.92
N ILE A 247 -2.54 7.78 -8.25
CA ILE A 247 -1.77 6.92 -9.15
C ILE A 247 -0.29 7.35 -9.09
N PRO A 248 0.64 6.49 -8.61
CA PRO A 248 2.03 6.89 -8.40
C PRO A 248 2.80 7.12 -9.72
N ASP A 249 2.57 6.24 -10.70
CA ASP A 249 3.14 6.34 -12.04
C ASP A 249 2.05 6.07 -13.08
N PRO A 250 1.45 7.12 -13.65
CA PRO A 250 0.44 6.96 -14.69
C PRO A 250 0.95 6.12 -15.87
N THR A 251 2.21 6.24 -16.26
CA THR A 251 2.73 5.57 -17.48
C THR A 251 2.60 4.06 -17.39
N THR A 252 2.97 3.49 -16.24
CA THR A 252 2.88 2.04 -16.00
C THR A 252 1.46 1.64 -15.60
N PHE A 253 0.73 2.46 -14.87
CA PHE A 253 -0.65 2.19 -14.47
C PHE A 253 -1.56 1.88 -15.68
N PHE A 254 -1.57 2.73 -16.71
CA PHE A 254 -2.41 2.51 -17.91
C PHE A 254 -1.97 1.36 -18.83
N SER A 255 -0.92 0.62 -18.46
CA SER A 255 -0.47 -0.57 -19.17
C SER A 255 -0.82 -1.87 -18.47
N ASN A 256 -1.23 -1.80 -17.20
CA ASN A 256 -1.38 -2.95 -16.31
C ASN A 256 -2.85 -3.19 -15.91
N LYS A 257 -3.10 -4.44 -15.53
CA LYS A 257 -4.34 -4.82 -14.85
C LYS A 257 -4.22 -4.46 -13.36
N HIS A 258 -5.30 -3.94 -12.81
CA HIS A 258 -5.42 -3.49 -11.44
C HIS A 258 -6.59 -4.17 -10.74
N ALA A 259 -6.53 -4.21 -9.41
CA ALA A 259 -7.61 -4.63 -8.53
C ALA A 259 -7.99 -3.49 -7.58
N LEU A 260 -9.26 -3.35 -7.25
CA LEU A 260 -9.79 -2.29 -6.38
C LEU A 260 -10.65 -2.92 -5.31
N LEU A 261 -10.58 -2.33 -4.11
CA LEU A 261 -11.60 -2.47 -3.10
C LEU A 261 -12.12 -1.08 -2.71
N ALA A 262 -13.42 -0.86 -2.83
CA ALA A 262 -14.11 0.33 -2.34
C ALA A 262 -15.11 -0.08 -1.26
N ILE A 263 -15.12 0.64 -0.14
CA ILE A 263 -15.93 0.28 1.04
C ILE A 263 -16.78 1.47 1.44
N TYR A 264 -18.07 1.24 1.58
CA TYR A 264 -19.02 2.14 2.25
C TYR A 264 -19.48 1.49 3.55
N ASN A 265 -19.26 2.17 4.67
CA ASN A 265 -19.65 1.71 6.00
C ASN A 265 -20.44 2.81 6.70
N PRO A 266 -21.77 2.90 6.55
CA PRO A 266 -22.56 3.83 7.33
C PRO A 266 -22.63 3.40 8.80
N ASP A 267 -22.60 4.36 9.72
CA ASP A 267 -22.86 4.12 11.14
C ASP A 267 -23.67 5.30 11.73
N PRO A 268 -24.99 5.36 11.41
CA PRO A 268 -25.85 6.46 11.85
C PRO A 268 -26.07 6.47 13.37
N GLU A 269 -25.79 5.38 14.06
CA GLU A 269 -26.00 5.26 15.51
C GLU A 269 -24.82 5.82 16.30
N ASN A 270 -23.58 5.53 15.86
CA ASN A 270 -22.38 5.89 16.61
C ASN A 270 -21.57 7.03 15.99
N GLY A 271 -21.90 7.49 14.78
CA GLY A 271 -21.18 8.59 14.10
C GLY A 271 -19.82 8.21 13.57
N ASN A 272 -19.66 6.92 13.30
CA ASN A 272 -18.41 6.27 12.95
C ASN A 272 -18.37 5.82 11.49
N GLY A 273 -19.30 6.34 10.67
CA GLY A 273 -19.41 5.94 9.29
C GLY A 273 -18.23 6.40 8.45
N TYR A 274 -17.84 5.64 7.43
CA TYR A 274 -16.76 6.02 6.53
C TYR A 274 -16.93 5.50 5.10
N ILE A 275 -16.17 6.09 4.18
CA ILE A 275 -15.84 5.51 2.87
C ILE A 275 -14.34 5.30 2.73
N GLU A 276 -13.94 4.30 1.96
CA GLU A 276 -12.52 3.93 1.82
C GLU A 276 -12.22 3.29 0.47
N ILE A 277 -10.98 3.43 0.02
CA ILE A 277 -10.51 2.87 -1.25
C ILE A 277 -9.11 2.25 -1.13
N TYR A 278 -8.94 1.10 -1.78
CA TYR A 278 -7.68 0.41 -2.01
C TYR A 278 -7.50 0.12 -3.50
N VAL A 279 -6.28 0.23 -4.00
CA VAL A 279 -5.91 -0.18 -5.35
C VAL A 279 -4.67 -1.05 -5.29
N ASP A 280 -4.72 -2.23 -5.89
CA ASP A 280 -3.71 -3.29 -5.84
C ASP A 280 -3.31 -3.65 -4.41
N GLY A 281 -4.31 -3.68 -3.51
CA GLY A 281 -4.13 -3.91 -2.09
C GLY A 281 -3.59 -2.69 -1.31
N TYR A 282 -3.08 -1.65 -1.97
CA TYR A 282 -2.56 -0.46 -1.30
C TYR A 282 -3.67 0.51 -0.89
N PHE A 283 -3.59 0.98 0.36
CA PHE A 283 -4.51 1.97 0.89
C PHE A 283 -4.40 3.31 0.14
N GLY A 284 -5.53 3.81 -0.37
CA GLY A 284 -5.64 5.14 -0.95
C GLY A 284 -5.99 6.18 0.11
N SER A 285 -7.25 6.17 0.54
CA SER A 285 -7.74 7.06 1.60
C SER A 285 -9.01 6.53 2.26
N ARG A 286 -9.30 7.07 3.45
CA ARG A 286 -10.56 6.89 4.17
C ARG A 286 -11.13 8.27 4.53
N ILE A 287 -12.42 8.47 4.29
CA ILE A 287 -13.14 9.69 4.63
C ILE A 287 -14.22 9.36 5.66
N ASN A 288 -14.22 10.08 6.77
CA ASN A 288 -15.28 9.99 7.76
C ASN A 288 -16.55 10.68 7.22
N ILE A 289 -17.67 9.95 7.23
CA ILE A 289 -18.99 10.48 6.90
C ILE A 289 -19.86 10.70 8.15
N GLY A 290 -19.52 10.13 9.30
CA GLY A 290 -20.21 10.35 10.56
C GLY A 290 -21.52 9.58 10.62
N ASN A 291 -22.61 10.25 11.03
CA ASN A 291 -23.95 9.68 11.05
C ASN A 291 -24.62 9.63 9.66
N SER A 292 -23.95 10.19 8.67
CA SER A 292 -24.49 10.38 7.33
C SER A 292 -24.75 9.07 6.60
N VAL A 293 -25.89 8.99 5.89
CA VAL A 293 -26.26 7.83 5.07
C VAL A 293 -26.65 8.24 3.65
N ILE A 294 -26.51 7.33 2.68
CA ILE A 294 -27.03 7.56 1.33
C ILE A 294 -28.53 7.83 1.43
N TRP A 295 -29.00 8.88 0.75
CA TRP A 295 -30.43 9.16 0.66
C TRP A 295 -31.11 8.12 -0.23
N LYS A 296 -32.06 7.37 0.35
CA LYS A 296 -32.81 6.31 -0.32
C LYS A 296 -33.85 6.87 -1.29
N ASP A 297 -34.18 6.06 -2.29
CA ASP A 297 -35.27 6.24 -3.25
C ASP A 297 -35.17 7.54 -4.07
N TYR A 298 -34.01 8.22 -4.03
CA TYR A 298 -33.85 9.52 -4.67
C TYR A 298 -34.04 9.43 -6.18
N ASN A 299 -33.63 8.30 -6.76
CA ASN A 299 -33.73 8.08 -8.19
C ASN A 299 -33.96 6.60 -8.51
N GLY A 300 -35.03 6.03 -7.94
CA GLY A 300 -35.45 4.60 -8.05
C GLY A 300 -35.74 4.09 -9.47
N THR A 301 -35.19 4.74 -10.49
CA THR A 301 -35.17 4.31 -11.90
C THR A 301 -33.75 4.03 -12.40
N LYS A 302 -32.72 4.31 -11.60
CA LYS A 302 -31.33 4.25 -12.03
C LYS A 302 -30.70 2.96 -11.53
N ASN A 303 -30.28 2.13 -12.45
CA ASN A 303 -29.63 0.86 -12.13
C ASN A 303 -28.13 1.04 -11.86
N LEU A 304 -27.51 -0.01 -11.34
CA LEU A 304 -26.08 -0.16 -11.25
C LEU A 304 -25.51 -0.33 -12.66
N THR A 305 -24.51 0.48 -12.99
CA THR A 305 -23.87 0.48 -14.30
C THR A 305 -22.37 0.22 -14.19
N SER A 306 -21.81 -0.26 -15.30
CA SER A 306 -20.36 -0.35 -15.50
C SER A 306 -20.00 0.20 -16.87
N GLY A 307 -18.84 0.86 -16.97
CA GLY A 307 -18.34 1.45 -18.20
C GLY A 307 -18.92 2.82 -18.56
N LYS A 308 -19.97 3.27 -17.88
CA LYS A 308 -20.45 4.66 -17.91
C LYS A 308 -21.42 4.86 -16.76
N SER A 309 -21.38 6.06 -16.20
CA SER A 309 -22.39 6.46 -15.24
C SER A 309 -23.81 6.54 -15.79
N GLY A 310 -24.73 5.93 -15.04
CA GLY A 310 -26.16 6.21 -15.14
C GLY A 310 -26.54 7.67 -14.85
N HIS A 311 -25.59 8.51 -14.40
CA HIS A 311 -25.78 9.93 -14.08
C HIS A 311 -24.50 10.80 -14.16
N GLY A 312 -24.66 12.12 -14.22
CA GLY A 312 -23.52 13.03 -14.15
C GLY A 312 -22.67 13.12 -15.43
N ALA A 313 -21.47 13.68 -15.27
CA ALA A 313 -20.58 14.11 -16.37
C ALA A 313 -19.42 13.13 -16.64
N ALA A 314 -19.38 11.99 -15.96
CA ALA A 314 -18.34 10.99 -16.22
C ALA A 314 -18.42 10.50 -17.67
N LYS A 315 -17.28 10.47 -18.34
CA LYS A 315 -17.17 9.91 -19.68
C LYS A 315 -17.39 8.40 -19.63
N TYR A 316 -17.73 7.84 -20.79
CA TYR A 316 -17.63 6.41 -20.99
C TYR A 316 -16.19 5.96 -20.77
N TYR A 317 -16.05 4.78 -20.18
CA TYR A 317 -14.80 4.13 -19.91
C TYR A 317 -14.21 3.49 -21.15
N GLN A 318 -12.88 3.58 -21.25
CA GLN A 318 -12.11 2.94 -22.31
C GLN A 318 -11.02 2.06 -21.72
N GLY A 319 -11.09 0.76 -22.00
CA GLY A 319 -10.21 -0.24 -21.40
C GLY A 319 -10.95 -1.54 -21.15
N SER A 320 -10.37 -2.42 -20.33
CA SER A 320 -10.97 -3.71 -20.01
C SER A 320 -11.47 -3.75 -18.57
N ILE A 321 -12.68 -4.26 -18.33
CA ILE A 321 -13.20 -4.53 -16.97
C ILE A 321 -13.41 -6.05 -16.87
N TYR A 322 -12.56 -6.72 -16.10
CA TYR A 322 -12.50 -8.18 -16.05
C TYR A 322 -13.48 -8.78 -15.05
N ALA A 323 -13.66 -8.13 -13.91
CA ALA A 323 -14.56 -8.61 -12.88
C ALA A 323 -15.13 -7.47 -12.05
N ILE A 324 -16.37 -7.64 -11.59
CA ILE A 324 -17.03 -6.76 -10.63
C ILE A 324 -17.69 -7.66 -9.60
N ARG A 325 -17.41 -7.42 -8.33
CA ARG A 325 -18.00 -8.18 -7.24
C ARG A 325 -18.52 -7.21 -6.19
N ILE A 326 -19.70 -7.49 -5.65
CA ILE A 326 -20.32 -6.64 -4.63
C ILE A 326 -20.76 -7.50 -3.46
N ARG A 327 -20.52 -6.98 -2.26
CA ARG A 327 -20.98 -7.57 -1.01
C ARG A 327 -21.71 -6.52 -0.19
N LYS A 328 -22.88 -6.84 0.36
CA LYS A 328 -23.70 -5.96 1.22
C LYS A 328 -23.23 -5.96 2.67
N ARG A 329 -21.90 -6.00 2.87
CA ARG A 329 -21.19 -5.98 4.15
C ARG A 329 -19.80 -5.38 3.95
N THR A 330 -19.20 -4.86 5.02
CA THR A 330 -17.81 -4.40 5.00
C THR A 330 -16.80 -5.53 5.14
N PHE A 331 -15.62 -5.32 4.55
CA PHE A 331 -14.52 -6.28 4.56
C PHE A 331 -13.53 -6.06 5.71
N LEU A 332 -13.33 -4.81 6.14
CA LEU A 332 -12.18 -4.45 6.96
C LEU A 332 -12.54 -4.14 8.41
N LYS A 333 -11.71 -4.69 9.30
CA LYS A 333 -11.67 -4.36 10.71
C LYS A 333 -10.64 -3.26 10.94
N GLU A 334 -10.89 -2.45 11.95
CA GLU A 334 -9.88 -1.53 12.49
C GLU A 334 -9.02 -2.27 13.51
N TYR A 335 -7.73 -1.94 13.55
CA TYR A 335 -6.77 -2.64 14.39
C TYR A 335 -6.06 -1.67 15.34
N GLN A 336 -5.99 -2.00 16.62
CA GLN A 336 -5.08 -1.31 17.56
C GLN A 336 -3.63 -1.81 17.43
N LYS A 337 -3.44 -2.91 16.70
CA LYS A 337 -2.16 -3.55 16.47
C LYS A 337 -2.13 -4.18 15.08
N ILE A 338 -1.14 -3.82 14.27
CA ILE A 338 -0.93 -4.41 12.94
C ILE A 338 0.45 -5.05 12.83
N TYR A 339 0.53 -6.04 11.95
CA TYR A 339 1.75 -6.74 11.58
C TYR A 339 2.04 -6.40 10.12
N LEU A 340 3.26 -5.95 9.85
CA LEU A 340 3.73 -5.59 8.52
C LEU A 340 4.89 -6.51 8.18
N ASP A 341 4.75 -7.19 7.06
CA ASP A 341 5.81 -8.02 6.49
C ASP A 341 6.69 -7.17 5.56
N PHE A 342 8.00 -7.17 5.81
CA PHE A 342 9.04 -6.57 4.98
C PHE A 342 9.75 -7.61 4.10
N SER A 343 9.00 -8.55 3.53
CA SER A 343 9.49 -9.50 2.52
C SER A 343 10.21 -8.83 1.34
N GLU A 344 9.87 -7.58 1.03
CA GLU A 344 10.60 -6.74 0.07
C GLU A 344 11.35 -5.60 0.76
N ILE A 345 12.51 -5.23 0.18
CA ILE A 345 13.33 -4.11 0.64
C ILE A 345 12.53 -2.80 0.48
N LYS A 346 11.98 -2.30 1.57
CA LYS A 346 11.28 -1.02 1.63
C LYS A 346 12.13 0.02 2.35
N SER A 347 12.43 1.12 1.66
CA SER A 347 13.19 2.23 2.24
C SER A 347 12.37 3.08 3.23
N SER A 348 11.05 3.00 3.16
CA SER A 348 10.12 3.69 4.04
C SER A 348 8.74 3.05 3.95
N ILE A 349 7.99 3.04 5.05
CA ILE A 349 6.57 2.70 5.07
C ILE A 349 5.80 3.83 5.74
N LYS A 350 4.68 4.22 5.11
CA LYS A 350 3.68 5.10 5.71
C LYS A 350 2.55 4.24 6.24
N ILE A 351 2.30 4.31 7.53
CA ILE A 351 1.27 3.58 8.24
C ILE A 351 0.13 4.55 8.52
N PRO A 352 -1.03 4.41 7.85
CA PRO A 352 -2.17 5.24 8.16
C PRO A 352 -2.67 4.97 9.58
N ILE A 353 -2.88 6.06 10.32
CA ILE A 353 -3.56 6.06 11.61
C ILE A 353 -4.89 6.77 11.45
N LEU A 354 -5.89 6.30 12.18
CA LEU A 354 -7.26 6.77 12.10
C LEU A 354 -7.76 7.12 13.48
N SER A 355 -8.56 8.18 13.53
CA SER A 355 -9.50 8.42 14.61
C SER A 355 -10.84 8.85 14.00
N GLN A 356 -11.91 8.16 14.37
CA GLN A 356 -13.24 8.46 13.84
C GLN A 356 -13.78 9.76 14.45
N THR A 357 -13.65 9.95 15.76
CA THR A 357 -13.91 11.23 16.43
C THR A 357 -12.60 11.98 16.70
N SER A 358 -12.66 13.22 17.21
CA SER A 358 -11.45 13.85 17.75
C SER A 358 -11.00 13.06 18.99
N SER A 359 -9.90 12.32 18.89
CA SER A 359 -9.39 11.49 19.99
C SER A 359 -7.99 11.94 20.41
N THR A 360 -7.70 11.80 21.70
CA THR A 360 -6.39 12.09 22.26
C THR A 360 -5.38 11.03 21.80
N PHE A 361 -4.34 11.48 21.12
CA PHE A 361 -3.24 10.65 20.65
C PHE A 361 -1.96 11.03 21.41
N LYS A 362 -1.42 10.08 22.18
CA LYS A 362 -0.31 10.25 23.12
C LYS A 362 0.90 9.42 22.71
N ASN A 363 0.66 8.23 22.18
CA ASN A 363 1.67 7.19 22.03
C ASN A 363 1.43 6.38 20.75
N VAL A 364 2.52 6.15 20.02
CA VAL A 364 2.61 5.03 19.09
C VAL A 364 3.95 4.36 19.24
N LYS A 365 3.94 3.03 19.23
CA LYS A 365 5.12 2.18 19.36
C LYS A 365 5.25 1.29 18.13
N LEU A 366 6.49 1.16 17.66
CA LEU A 366 6.86 0.25 16.59
C LEU A 366 7.97 -0.67 17.08
N HIS A 367 7.78 -1.97 16.92
CA HIS A 367 8.77 -2.99 17.17
C HIS A 367 9.14 -3.62 15.84
N ALA A 368 10.40 -3.49 15.43
CA ALA A 368 10.94 -4.14 14.26
C ALA A 368 11.80 -5.32 14.72
N ASP A 369 11.50 -6.48 14.16
CA ASP A 369 12.14 -7.76 14.46
C ASP A 369 12.58 -8.42 13.15
N GLN A 370 13.84 -8.82 13.04
CA GLN A 370 14.40 -9.51 11.87
C GLN A 370 15.39 -10.52 12.42
N ASP A 371 15.16 -11.82 12.21
CA ASP A 371 16.04 -12.87 12.73
C ASP A 371 17.40 -12.96 12.02
#